data_AF-A0AAE1TYA2-F1
#
_entry.id   AF-A0AAE1TYA2-F1
#
_cell.length_a   1.000
_cell.length_b   1.000
_cell.length_c   1.000
_cell.angle_alpha   90.00
_cell.angle_beta   90.00
_cell.angle_gamma   90.00
#
_symmetry.space_group_name_H-M   'P 1'
#
loop_
_entity.id
_entity.type
_entity.pdbx_description
1 polymer ?
#
loop_
_entity_poly.entity_id
_entity_poly.type
_entity_poly.pdbx_seq_one_letter_code
_entity_poly.pdbx_strand_id
1 'polypeptide(L)'
;MDIIYQNCNRLDILINKEPPARRNNIKYKVDQLKYDLKHVQNSLAILQQRRCVREREKEEREALLSRNFTTNDDTSIFLDYELHHHDKLGESNRALDELLGAGGSILEGLKHQGSSLKSAHTRVISLAQTLDLATLRGLIEKGVNIHKSSTVITTFLSTFFSIITSPCNYFISITLQVP
;
A
#
# COMPACT_ATOMS: atom_id res chain seq x y z
N MET A 1 -18.51 -22.48 1.13
CA MET A 1 -17.42 -21.56 0.75
C MET A 1 -17.29 -21.44 -0.76
N ASP A 2 -17.45 -22.53 -1.50
CA ASP A 2 -17.23 -22.56 -2.96
C ASP A 2 -18.13 -21.60 -3.75
N ILE A 3 -19.38 -21.40 -3.31
CA ILE A 3 -20.31 -20.44 -3.93
C ILE A 3 -19.77 -19.01 -3.83
N ILE A 4 -19.16 -18.65 -2.70
CA ILE A 4 -18.61 -17.29 -2.50
C ILE A 4 -17.36 -17.12 -3.36
N TYR A 5 -16.51 -18.14 -3.47
CA TYR A 5 -15.36 -18.14 -4.37
C TYR A 5 -15.78 -17.99 -5.85
N GLN A 6 -16.79 -18.74 -6.29
CA GLN A 6 -17.36 -18.62 -7.63
C GLN A 6 -17.93 -17.21 -7.88
N ASN A 7 -18.58 -16.61 -6.90
CA ASN A 7 -19.10 -15.24 -6.99
C ASN A 7 -17.96 -14.21 -7.10
N CYS A 8 -16.88 -14.35 -6.34
CA CYS A 8 -15.69 -13.48 -6.46
C CYS A 8 -15.04 -13.59 -7.85
N ASN A 9 -14.98 -14.79 -8.43
CA ASN A 9 -14.48 -14.99 -9.79
C ASN A 9 -15.43 -14.41 -10.84
N ARG A 10 -16.74 -14.47 -10.61
CA ARG A 10 -17.73 -13.82 -11.48
C ARG A 10 -17.62 -12.29 -11.40
N LEU A 11 -17.37 -11.74 -10.21
CA LEU A 11 -17.16 -10.30 -10.01
C LEU A 11 -15.92 -9.80 -10.74
N ASP A 12 -14.84 -10.57 -10.80
CA ASP A 12 -13.66 -10.27 -11.63
C ASP A 12 -14.01 -10.06 -13.11
N ILE A 13 -14.87 -10.92 -13.65
CA ILE A 13 -15.32 -10.82 -15.04
C ILE A 13 -16.19 -9.56 -15.21
N LEU A 14 -17.03 -9.24 -14.23
CA LEU A 14 -17.92 -8.07 -14.26
C LEU A 14 -17.16 -6.74 -14.11
N ILE A 15 -16.03 -6.70 -13.40
CA ILE A 15 -15.18 -5.50 -13.28
C ILE A 15 -14.74 -4.99 -14.64
N ASN A 16 -14.47 -5.89 -15.59
CA ASN A 16 -14.04 -5.52 -16.93
C ASN A 16 -15.14 -4.81 -17.75
N LYS A 17 -16.41 -4.94 -17.33
CA LYS A 17 -17.57 -4.28 -17.95
C LYS A 17 -17.83 -2.86 -17.41
N GLU A 18 -17.20 -2.46 -16.32
CA GLU A 18 -17.37 -1.13 -15.72
C GLU A 18 -16.51 -0.06 -16.40
N PRO A 19 -16.93 1.23 -16.34
CA PRO A 19 -16.17 2.35 -16.87
C PRO A 19 -14.77 2.46 -16.22
N PRO A 20 -13.73 2.87 -16.98
CA PRO A 20 -12.35 2.91 -16.49
C PRO A 20 -12.17 3.71 -15.19
N ALA A 21 -12.95 4.78 -15.00
CA ALA A 21 -12.89 5.65 -13.82
C ALA A 21 -13.24 4.92 -12.50
N ARG A 22 -14.12 3.91 -12.53
CA ARG A 22 -14.55 3.16 -11.33
C ARG A 22 -13.88 1.81 -11.19
N ARG A 23 -13.31 1.29 -12.28
CA ARG A 23 -12.71 -0.04 -12.38
C ARG A 23 -11.68 -0.33 -11.30
N ASN A 24 -10.79 0.62 -11.02
CA ASN A 24 -9.73 0.45 -10.02
C ASN A 24 -10.28 0.32 -8.60
N ASN A 25 -11.29 1.11 -8.24
CA ASN A 25 -11.91 1.05 -6.91
C ASN A 25 -12.65 -0.27 -6.68
N ILE A 26 -13.40 -0.72 -7.70
CA ILE A 26 -14.15 -1.97 -7.62
C ILE A 26 -13.20 -3.17 -7.59
N LYS A 27 -12.13 -3.14 -8.40
CA LYS A 27 -11.09 -4.17 -8.39
C LYS A 27 -10.46 -4.31 -7.00
N TYR A 28 -10.08 -3.20 -6.38
CA TYR A 28 -9.53 -3.21 -5.01
C TYR A 28 -10.49 -3.87 -4.01
N LYS A 29 -11.79 -3.55 -4.07
CA LYS A 29 -12.80 -4.15 -3.18
C LYS A 29 -12.98 -5.66 -3.41
N VAL A 30 -12.94 -6.12 -4.66
CA VAL A 30 -13.02 -7.56 -4.98
C VAL A 30 -11.76 -8.29 -4.54
N ASP A 31 -10.58 -7.68 -4.72
CA ASP A 31 -9.32 -8.25 -4.24
C ASP A 31 -9.30 -8.34 -2.70
N GLN A 32 -9.85 -7.35 -1.99
CA GLN A 32 -10.05 -7.39 -0.54
C GLN A 32 -10.98 -8.53 -0.12
N LEU A 33 -12.13 -8.68 -0.79
CA LEU A 33 -13.08 -9.79 -0.53
C LEU A 33 -12.44 -11.18 -0.71
N LYS A 34 -11.59 -11.34 -1.72
CA LYS A 34 -10.84 -12.59 -1.94
C LYS A 34 -9.83 -12.85 -0.83
N TYR A 35 -9.15 -11.82 -0.37
CA TYR A 35 -8.23 -11.91 0.75
C TYR A 35 -8.96 -12.37 2.02
N ASP A 36 -10.09 -11.74 2.34
CA ASP A 36 -10.89 -12.07 3.53
C ASP A 36 -11.43 -13.51 3.45
N LEU A 37 -11.91 -13.94 2.28
CA LEU A 37 -12.34 -15.32 2.05
C LEU A 37 -11.22 -16.32 2.37
N LYS A 38 -10.01 -16.09 1.83
CA LYS A 38 -8.85 -16.96 2.06
C LYS A 38 -8.47 -16.97 3.53
N HIS A 39 -8.49 -15.81 4.19
CA HIS A 39 -8.18 -15.68 5.61
C HIS A 39 -9.16 -16.47 6.50
N VAL A 40 -10.46 -16.34 6.24
CA VAL A 40 -11.50 -17.07 6.99
C VAL A 40 -11.40 -18.56 6.74
N GLN A 41 -11.16 -18.99 5.51
CA GLN A 41 -10.97 -20.40 5.17
C GLN A 41 -9.78 -21.01 5.92
N ASN A 42 -8.65 -20.31 5.97
CA ASN A 42 -7.48 -20.75 6.74
C ASN A 42 -7.78 -20.80 8.24
N SER A 43 -8.48 -19.80 8.77
CA SER A 43 -8.88 -19.77 10.18
C SER A 43 -9.77 -20.96 10.55
N LEU A 44 -10.69 -21.33 9.66
CA LEU A 44 -11.54 -22.51 9.83
C LEU A 44 -10.73 -23.81 9.83
N ALA A 45 -9.79 -23.96 8.89
CA ALA A 45 -8.92 -25.13 8.81
C ALA A 45 -8.11 -25.32 10.12
N ILE A 46 -7.52 -24.25 10.64
CA ILE A 46 -6.79 -24.27 11.92
C ILE A 46 -7.71 -24.69 13.08
N LEU A 47 -8.94 -24.18 13.12
CA LEU A 47 -9.90 -24.54 14.16
C LEU A 47 -10.33 -26.01 14.06
N GLN A 48 -10.50 -26.53 12.84
CA GLN A 48 -10.81 -27.94 12.60
C GLN A 48 -9.64 -28.84 13.02
N GLN A 49 -8.42 -28.48 12.65
CA GLN A 49 -7.21 -29.19 13.08
C GLN A 49 -7.08 -29.21 14.61
N ARG A 50 -7.25 -28.05 15.28
CA ARG A 50 -7.24 -27.96 16.75
C ARG A 50 -8.34 -28.77 17.43
N ARG A 51 -9.48 -28.99 16.76
CA ARG A 51 -10.53 -29.89 17.27
C ARG A 51 -10.10 -31.34 17.14
N CYS A 52 -9.60 -31.74 15.97
CA CYS A 52 -9.12 -33.09 15.70
C CYS A 52 -7.98 -33.50 16.65
N VAL A 53 -7.03 -32.60 16.91
CA VAL A 53 -5.94 -32.83 17.88
C VAL A 53 -6.49 -33.05 19.29
N ARG A 54 -7.41 -32.19 19.77
CA ARG A 54 -8.02 -32.36 21.10
C ARG A 54 -8.85 -33.64 21.24
N GLU A 55 -9.54 -34.04 20.17
CA GLU A 55 -10.30 -35.29 20.14
C GLU A 55 -9.35 -36.49 20.23
N ARG A 56 -8.25 -36.48 19.46
CA ARG A 56 -7.20 -37.51 19.55
C ARG A 56 -6.53 -37.56 20.92
N GLU A 57 -6.18 -36.42 21.51
CA GLU A 57 -5.60 -36.35 22.85
C GLU A 57 -6.56 -36.93 23.91
N LYS A 58 -7.86 -36.68 23.76
CA LYS A 58 -8.89 -37.21 24.65
C LYS A 58 -9.03 -38.73 24.49
N GLU A 59 -9.05 -39.23 23.26
CA GLU A 59 -9.11 -40.66 22.96
C GLU A 59 -7.86 -41.39 23.48
N GLU A 60 -6.67 -40.83 23.28
CA GLU A 60 -5.40 -41.36 23.81
C GLU A 60 -5.43 -41.42 25.35
N ARG A 61 -5.96 -40.38 26.00
CA ARG A 61 -6.14 -40.35 27.46
C ARG A 61 -7.11 -41.42 27.95
N GLU A 62 -8.23 -41.61 27.27
CA GLU A 62 -9.23 -42.64 27.61
C GLU A 62 -8.66 -44.06 27.40
N ALA A 63 -7.89 -44.28 26.33
CA ALA A 63 -7.20 -45.54 26.08
C ALA A 63 -6.20 -45.88 27.19
N LEU A 64 -5.38 -44.91 27.61
CA LEU A 64 -4.43 -45.07 28.72
C LEU A 64 -5.14 -45.36 30.05
N LEU A 65 -6.30 -44.75 30.30
CA LEU A 65 -7.07 -44.98 31.53
C LEU A 65 -7.79 -46.33 31.53
N SER A 66 -8.20 -46.84 30.36
CA SER A 66 -8.85 -48.15 30.22
C SER A 66 -7.89 -49.34 30.35
N ARG A 67 -6.59 -49.09 30.28
CA ARG A 67 -5.57 -50.14 30.37
C ARG A 67 -5.38 -50.57 31.83
N ASN A 68 -5.75 -51.80 32.16
CA ASN A 68 -5.41 -52.40 33.45
C ASN A 68 -3.89 -52.61 33.53
N PHE A 69 -3.20 -51.87 34.40
CA PHE A 69 -1.78 -52.06 34.67
C PHE A 69 -1.62 -53.24 35.64
N THR A 70 -1.27 -54.41 35.12
CA THR A 70 -0.83 -55.55 35.95
C THR A 70 0.67 -55.42 36.18
N THR A 71 1.10 -55.55 37.44
CA THR A 71 2.50 -55.58 37.81
C THR A 71 3.03 -56.97 37.46
N ASN A 72 3.72 -57.12 36.31
CA ASN A 72 4.78 -58.10 36.00
C ASN A 72 4.73 -58.79 34.62
N ASP A 73 3.78 -58.53 33.72
CA ASP A 73 3.86 -59.12 32.36
C ASP A 73 4.58 -58.17 31.40
N ASP A 74 5.90 -58.23 31.48
CA ASP A 74 6.89 -57.98 30.42
C ASP A 74 6.88 -56.62 29.70
N THR A 75 8.09 -56.07 29.64
CA THR A 75 8.65 -54.94 28.89
C THR A 75 8.24 -54.87 27.40
N SER A 76 6.94 -54.80 27.12
CA SER A 76 6.32 -54.77 25.78
C SER A 76 5.64 -53.43 25.48
N ILE A 77 5.67 -52.50 26.45
CA ILE A 77 5.13 -51.13 26.31
C ILE A 77 6.05 -50.22 25.47
N PHE A 78 7.26 -50.67 25.11
CA PHE A 78 8.30 -49.77 24.58
C PHE A 78 8.41 -49.71 23.05
N LEU A 79 7.80 -50.62 22.28
CA LEU A 79 7.88 -50.57 20.80
C LEU A 79 6.80 -49.67 20.18
N ASP A 80 5.61 -49.64 20.78
CA ASP A 80 4.46 -48.86 20.28
C ASP A 80 4.66 -47.34 20.51
N TYR A 81 5.42 -46.97 21.55
CA TYR A 81 5.75 -45.57 21.84
C TYR A 81 6.65 -44.95 20.76
N GLU A 82 7.64 -45.68 20.23
CA GLU A 82 8.52 -45.18 19.16
C GLU A 82 7.81 -45.07 17.80
N LEU A 83 6.93 -46.03 17.47
CA LEU A 83 6.07 -45.95 16.28
C LEU A 83 5.07 -44.78 16.38
N HIS A 84 4.48 -44.57 17.56
CA HIS A 84 3.59 -43.44 17.83
C HIS A 84 4.32 -42.09 17.80
N HIS A 85 5.57 -42.03 18.27
CA HIS A 85 6.42 -40.84 18.13
C HIS A 85 6.72 -40.54 16.67
N HIS A 86 6.98 -41.56 15.85
CA HIS A 86 7.20 -41.37 14.43
C HIS A 86 5.96 -40.82 13.71
N ASP A 87 4.76 -41.32 14.03
CA ASP A 87 3.50 -40.78 13.49
C ASP A 87 3.22 -39.36 14.00
N LYS A 88 3.47 -39.07 15.29
CA LYS A 88 3.38 -37.72 15.85
C LYS A 88 4.38 -36.76 15.21
N LEU A 89 5.58 -37.22 14.86
CA LEU A 89 6.56 -36.43 14.11
C LEU A 89 6.08 -36.16 12.68
N GLY A 90 5.48 -37.16 12.01
CA GLY A 90 4.87 -36.98 10.69
C GLY A 90 3.69 -35.98 10.70
N GLU A 91 2.84 -36.05 11.72
CA GLU A 91 1.75 -35.11 11.95
C GLU A 91 2.27 -33.70 12.24
N SER A 92 3.28 -33.59 13.11
CA SER A 92 3.94 -32.32 13.44
C SER A 92 4.59 -31.70 12.21
N ASN A 93 5.24 -32.51 11.37
CA ASN A 93 5.85 -32.03 10.14
C ASN A 93 4.79 -31.51 9.16
N ARG A 94 3.65 -32.19 9.05
CA ARG A 94 2.52 -31.71 8.23
C ARG A 94 1.89 -30.43 8.78
N ALA A 95 1.77 -30.30 10.09
CA ALA A 95 1.32 -29.08 10.75
C ALA A 95 2.33 -27.92 10.56
N LEU A 96 3.63 -28.22 10.60
CA LEU A 96 4.70 -27.26 10.28
C LEU A 96 4.64 -26.84 8.82
N ASP A 97 4.38 -27.75 7.87
CA ASP A 97 4.22 -27.43 6.45
C ASP A 97 3.02 -26.51 6.21
N GLU A 98 1.90 -26.75 6.88
CA GLU A 98 0.73 -25.84 6.85
C GLU A 98 1.07 -24.46 7.42
N LEU A 99 1.83 -24.41 8.52
CA LEU A 99 2.26 -23.18 9.16
C LEU A 99 3.29 -22.41 8.30
N LEU A 100 4.20 -23.11 7.63
CA LEU A 100 5.14 -22.55 6.66
C LEU A 100 4.40 -22.03 5.42
N GLY A 101 3.38 -22.74 4.94
CA GLY A 101 2.51 -22.29 3.85
C GLY A 101 1.73 -21.01 4.22
N ALA A 102 1.22 -20.94 5.45
CA ALA A 102 0.59 -19.74 5.99
C ALA A 102 1.61 -18.59 6.14
N GLY A 103 2.79 -18.87 6.68
CA GLY A 103 3.90 -17.92 6.82
C GLY A 103 4.35 -17.33 5.48
N GLY A 104 4.41 -18.15 4.43
CA GLY A 104 4.70 -17.70 3.07
C GLY A 104 3.64 -16.73 2.54
N SER A 105 2.35 -17.00 2.77
CA SER A 105 1.27 -16.07 2.40
C SER A 105 1.35 -14.74 3.18
N ILE A 106 1.75 -14.77 4.44
CA ILE A 106 1.94 -13.57 5.27
C ILE A 106 3.14 -12.75 4.76
N LEU A 107 4.27 -13.38 4.49
CA LEU A 107 5.47 -12.73 3.95
C LEU A 107 5.22 -12.12 2.57
N GLU A 108 4.50 -12.80 1.68
CA GLU A 108 4.08 -12.25 0.38
C GLU A 108 3.18 -11.01 0.57
N GLY A 109 2.28 -11.06 1.56
CA GLY A 109 1.45 -9.91 1.95
C GLY A 109 2.27 -8.72 2.46
N LEU A 110 3.24 -8.95 3.34
CA LEU A 110 4.15 -7.91 3.84
C LEU A 110 5.02 -7.32 2.73
N LYS A 111 5.52 -8.15 1.81
CA LYS A 111 6.24 -7.71 0.62
C LYS A 111 5.36 -6.83 -0.28
N HIS A 112 4.10 -7.20 -0.49
CA HIS A 112 3.16 -6.41 -1.28
C HIS A 112 2.80 -5.08 -0.59
N GLN A 113 2.66 -5.08 0.73
CA GLN A 113 2.47 -3.85 1.50
C GLN A 113 3.70 -2.95 1.42
N GLY A 114 4.91 -3.51 1.53
CA GLY A 114 6.17 -2.78 1.39
C GLY A 114 6.33 -2.14 0.01
N SER A 115 6.00 -2.85 -1.07
CA SER A 115 6.06 -2.29 -2.43
C SER A 115 5.00 -1.21 -2.68
N SER A 116 3.80 -1.37 -2.10
CA SER A 116 2.75 -0.36 -2.11
C SER A 116 3.14 0.90 -1.34
N LEU A 117 3.75 0.73 -0.15
CA LEU A 117 4.24 1.84 0.67
C LEU A 117 5.39 2.58 -0.02
N LYS A 118 6.33 1.86 -0.64
CA LYS A 118 7.38 2.47 -1.47
C LYS A 118 6.79 3.27 -2.63
N SER A 119 5.78 2.73 -3.29
CA SER A 119 5.06 3.42 -4.38
C SER A 119 4.33 4.67 -3.89
N ALA A 120 3.69 4.61 -2.72
CA ALA A 120 3.05 5.77 -2.10
C ALA A 120 4.09 6.83 -1.70
N HIS A 121 5.21 6.41 -1.10
CA HIS A 121 6.32 7.29 -0.75
C HIS A 121 6.91 7.98 -1.99
N THR A 122 7.16 7.26 -3.08
CA THR A 122 7.61 7.86 -4.36
C THR A 122 6.62 8.88 -4.89
N ARG A 123 5.31 8.63 -4.78
CA ARG A 123 4.29 9.62 -5.16
C ARG A 123 4.34 10.86 -4.27
N VAL A 124 4.47 10.70 -2.96
CA VAL A 124 4.62 11.84 -2.03
C VAL A 124 5.84 12.68 -2.37
N ILE A 125 7.00 12.06 -2.64
CA ILE A 125 8.20 12.77 -3.10
C ILE A 125 7.92 13.53 -4.40
N SER A 126 7.26 12.90 -5.37
CA SER A 126 6.94 13.56 -6.65
C SER A 126 6.01 14.76 -6.47
N LEU A 127 5.06 14.68 -5.53
CA LEU A 127 4.17 15.78 -5.17
C LEU A 127 4.94 16.89 -4.44
N ALA A 128 5.84 16.53 -3.52
CA ALA A 128 6.69 17.51 -2.84
C ALA A 128 7.59 18.27 -3.84
N GLN A 129 8.21 17.57 -4.80
CA GLN A 129 8.99 18.19 -5.87
C GLN A 129 8.13 19.07 -6.78
N THR A 130 6.92 18.62 -7.12
CA THR A 130 5.97 19.40 -7.93
C THR A 130 5.50 20.65 -7.18
N LEU A 131 5.26 20.57 -5.88
CA LEU A 131 4.86 21.69 -5.04
C LEU A 131 6.01 22.68 -4.84
N ASP A 132 7.24 22.20 -4.65
CA ASP A 132 8.43 23.05 -4.58
C ASP A 132 8.57 23.84 -5.90
N LEU A 133 8.54 23.14 -7.04
CA LEU A 133 8.58 23.76 -8.38
C LEU A 133 7.41 24.71 -8.64
N ALA A 134 6.18 24.36 -8.24
CA ALA A 134 5.00 25.21 -8.45
C ALA A 134 5.01 26.46 -7.56
N THR A 135 5.47 26.33 -6.31
CA THR A 135 5.60 27.45 -5.36
C THR A 135 6.71 28.40 -5.82
N LEU A 136 7.86 27.86 -6.24
CA LEU A 136 8.97 28.62 -6.80
C LEU A 136 8.57 29.31 -8.10
N ARG A 137 7.84 28.63 -9.00
CA ARG A 137 7.29 29.21 -10.23
C ARG A 137 6.32 30.36 -9.93
N GLY A 138 5.43 30.19 -8.96
CA GLY A 138 4.49 31.24 -8.55
C GLY A 138 5.17 32.47 -7.94
N LEU A 139 6.25 32.28 -7.17
CA LEU A 139 7.07 33.39 -6.66
C LEU A 139 7.82 34.13 -7.78
N ILE A 140 8.42 33.38 -8.71
CA ILE A 140 9.12 33.96 -9.88
C ILE A 140 8.15 34.77 -10.74
N GLU A 141 6.96 34.22 -11.04
CA GLU A 141 5.96 34.88 -11.88
C GLU A 141 5.45 36.20 -11.26
N LYS A 142 5.25 36.22 -9.95
CA LYS A 142 4.94 37.46 -9.21
C LYS A 142 6.09 38.47 -9.28
N GLY A 143 7.33 38.02 -9.08
CA GLY A 143 8.51 38.87 -9.21
C GLY A 143 8.65 39.48 -10.61
N VAL A 144 8.49 38.67 -11.66
CA VAL A 144 8.55 39.11 -13.06
C VAL A 144 7.47 40.15 -13.39
N ASN A 145 6.25 40.00 -12.87
CA ASN A 145 5.18 40.97 -13.09
C ASN A 145 5.45 42.30 -12.37
N ILE A 146 6.01 42.27 -11.15
CA ILE A 146 6.43 43.48 -10.42
C ILE A 146 7.55 44.20 -11.19
N HIS A 147 8.54 43.47 -11.71
CA HIS A 147 9.60 44.06 -12.53
C HIS A 147 9.08 44.71 -13.81
N LYS A 148 8.15 44.05 -14.54
CA LYS A 148 7.51 44.63 -15.72
C LYS A 148 6.81 45.96 -15.42
N SER A 149 6.06 46.02 -14.31
CA SER A 149 5.38 47.26 -13.90
C SER A 149 6.38 48.38 -13.57
N SER A 150 7.50 48.06 -12.92
CA SER A 150 8.55 49.03 -12.58
C SER A 150 9.25 49.59 -13.83
N THR A 151 9.54 48.74 -14.83
CA THR A 151 10.13 49.19 -16.10
C THR A 151 9.20 50.14 -16.85
N VAL A 152 7.91 49.82 -16.93
CA VAL A 152 6.91 50.65 -17.61
C VAL A 152 6.82 52.03 -16.96
N ILE A 153 6.73 52.08 -15.62
CA ILE A 153 6.71 53.35 -14.87
C ILE A 153 7.98 54.16 -15.13
N THR A 154 9.15 53.51 -15.14
CA THR A 154 10.44 54.16 -15.39
C THR A 154 10.52 54.74 -16.80
N THR A 155 10.03 54.03 -17.82
CA THR A 155 10.01 54.54 -19.20
C THR A 155 8.99 55.67 -19.41
N PHE A 156 7.86 55.66 -18.69
CA PHE A 156 6.92 56.77 -18.73
C PHE A 156 7.47 58.01 -18.03
N LEU A 157 8.13 57.85 -16.89
CA LEU A 157 8.79 58.95 -16.19
C LEU A 157 9.93 59.55 -17.03
N SER A 158 10.75 58.72 -17.69
CA SER A 158 11.84 59.23 -18.53
C SER A 158 11.32 60.00 -19.75
N THR A 159 10.29 59.50 -20.42
CA THR A 159 9.67 60.19 -21.57
C THR A 159 8.96 61.47 -21.15
N PHE A 160 8.25 61.47 -20.02
CA PHE A 160 7.60 62.67 -19.48
C PHE A 160 8.62 63.73 -19.07
N PHE A 161 9.72 63.33 -18.42
CA PHE A 161 10.82 64.23 -18.08
C PHE A 161 11.49 64.82 -19.33
N SER A 162 11.70 64.02 -20.38
CA SER A 162 12.17 64.51 -21.68
C SER A 162 11.19 65.53 -22.30
N ILE A 163 9.87 65.27 -22.27
CA ILE A 163 8.85 66.17 -22.82
C ILE A 163 8.75 67.49 -22.04
N ILE A 164 9.00 67.51 -20.73
CA ILE A 164 9.03 68.74 -19.92
C ILE A 164 10.32 69.54 -20.13
N THR A 165 11.44 68.86 -20.45
CA THR A 165 12.75 69.50 -20.62
C THR A 165 12.97 70.02 -22.06
N SER A 166 12.36 69.37 -23.07
CA SER A 166 12.41 69.77 -24.48
C SER A 166 11.82 71.15 -24.85
N PRO A 167 10.74 71.68 -24.23
CA PRO A 167 10.19 72.99 -24.55
C PRO A 167 11.12 74.12 -24.08
N CYS A 168 11.90 73.89 -23.02
CA CYS A 168 12.85 74.88 -22.50
C CYS A 168 14.05 75.09 -23.44
N ASN A 169 14.52 74.05 -24.15
CA ASN A 169 15.61 74.21 -25.11
C ASN A 169 15.17 74.89 -26.42
N TYR A 170 13.92 74.68 -26.86
CA TYR A 170 13.41 75.36 -28.05
C TYR A 170 13.11 76.84 -27.81
N PHE A 171 12.64 77.20 -26.61
CA PHE A 171 12.34 78.61 -26.29
C PHE A 171 13.61 79.45 -26.09
N ILE A 172 14.70 78.88 -25.55
CA ILE A 172 15.98 79.58 -25.40
C ILE A 172 16.67 79.82 -26.76
N SER A 173 16.56 78.88 -27.72
CA SER A 173 17.13 79.09 -29.07
C SER A 173 16.40 80.16 -29.89
N ILE A 174 15.08 80.36 -29.71
CA ILE A 174 14.32 81.37 -30.46
C ILE A 174 14.58 82.79 -29.94
N THR A 175 14.89 82.97 -28.65
CA THR A 175 15.26 84.28 -28.09
C THR A 175 16.69 84.72 -28.39
N LEU A 176 17.54 83.82 -28.90
CA LEU A 176 18.92 84.10 -29.31
C LEU A 176 19.07 84.17 -30.84
N GLN A 177 18.01 84.56 -31.57
CA GLN A 177 18.05 84.80 -33.01
C GLN A 177 17.03 85.90 -33.36
N VAL A 178 17.16 87.07 -32.74
CA VAL A 178 16.51 88.30 -33.20
C VAL A 178 17.64 89.34 -33.35
N PRO A 179 17.77 89.98 -34.54
CA PRO A 179 18.93 90.76 -34.94
C PRO A 179 19.19 92.01 -34.09
#